data_AF-A0A5C9EXC1-F1
#
_entry.id   AF-A0A5C9EXC1-F1
#
_cell.length_a   1.000
_cell.length_b   1.000
_cell.length_c   1.000
_cell.angle_alpha   90.00
_cell.angle_beta   90.00
_cell.angle_gamma   90.00
#
_symmetry.space_group_name_H-M   'P 1'
#
loop_
_entity.id
_entity.type
_entity.pdbx_description
1 polymer ?
#
loop_
_entity_poly.entity_id
_entity_poly.type
_entity_poly.pdbx_seq_one_letter_code
_entity_poly.pdbx_strand_id
1 'polypeptide(L)'
;MVPNTPPGRPSRLSEEQEEQLREDISKHPRELGYEFSNWEGKNVSHHIEKVFDIEIGVRQVQRILHKLGFSLQRPKYVFPKADLDKQREFKENFKKVWLLSEKTA
;
A
#
# COMPACT_ATOMS: atom_id res chain seq x y z
N MET A 1 6.06 10.70 -39.37
CA MET A 1 5.03 11.48 -38.65
C MET A 1 4.60 10.64 -37.45
N VAL A 2 5.00 11.03 -36.23
CA VAL A 2 4.56 10.33 -35.01
C VAL A 2 3.06 10.58 -34.85
N PRO A 3 2.23 9.54 -34.60
CA PRO A 3 0.82 9.76 -34.36
C PRO A 3 0.65 10.62 -33.10
N ASN A 4 -0.03 11.76 -33.25
CA ASN A 4 -0.41 12.63 -32.15
C ASN A 4 -1.56 11.95 -31.40
N THR A 5 -1.22 11.08 -30.44
CA THR A 5 -2.22 10.46 -29.56
C THR A 5 -2.81 11.56 -28.67
N PRO A 6 -4.14 11.74 -28.66
CA PRO A 6 -4.76 12.75 -27.82
C PRO A 6 -4.44 12.50 -26.34
N PRO A 7 -4.19 13.55 -25.54
CA PRO A 7 -3.91 13.40 -24.13
C PRO A 7 -5.08 12.66 -23.47
N GLY A 8 -4.74 11.69 -22.61
CA GLY A 8 -5.73 10.94 -21.84
C GLY A 8 -6.55 11.84 -20.93
N ARG A 9 -7.56 11.26 -20.26
CA ARG A 9 -8.38 12.00 -19.29
C ARG A 9 -7.48 12.65 -18.22
N PRO A 10 -7.61 13.96 -17.96
CA PRO A 10 -6.84 14.61 -16.91
C PRO A 10 -7.16 13.98 -15.55
N SER A 11 -6.18 13.98 -14.64
CA SER A 11 -6.40 13.55 -13.26
C SER A 11 -7.50 14.39 -12.62
N ARG A 12 -8.33 13.77 -11.76
CA ARG A 12 -9.35 14.51 -11.00
C ARG A 12 -8.74 15.35 -9.88
N LEU A 13 -7.54 14.99 -9.42
CA LEU A 13 -6.78 15.73 -8.41
C LEU A 13 -5.65 16.50 -9.10
N SER A 14 -5.43 17.75 -8.68
CA SER A 14 -4.23 18.52 -9.05
C SER A 14 -2.99 17.95 -8.33
N GLU A 15 -1.79 18.32 -8.79
CA GLU A 15 -0.55 17.92 -8.12
C GLU A 15 -0.47 18.44 -6.67
N GLU A 16 -0.97 19.64 -6.42
CA GLU A 16 -1.06 20.24 -5.08
C GLU A 16 -1.99 19.42 -4.17
N GLN A 17 -3.14 18.98 -4.69
CA GLN A 17 -4.07 18.13 -3.96
C GLN A 17 -3.50 16.72 -3.73
N GLU A 18 -2.72 16.19 -4.68
CA GLU A 18 -2.04 14.90 -4.53
C GLU A 18 -0.98 14.96 -3.39
N GLU A 19 -0.21 16.04 -3.28
CA GLU A 19 0.77 16.21 -2.20
C GLU A 19 0.09 16.45 -0.85
N GLN A 20 -0.96 17.26 -0.80
CA GLN A 20 -1.74 17.46 0.43
C GLN A 20 -2.38 16.16 0.91
N LEU A 21 -2.96 15.36 0.00
CA LEU A 21 -3.49 14.04 0.32
C LEU A 21 -2.41 13.12 0.88
N ARG A 22 -1.18 13.19 0.35
CA ARG A 22 -0.05 12.40 0.84
C ARG A 22 0.33 12.79 2.26
N GLU A 23 0.36 14.07 2.59
CA GLU A 23 0.61 14.55 3.96
C GLU A 23 -0.48 14.09 4.92
N ASP A 24 -1.74 14.19 4.53
CA ASP A 24 -2.88 13.80 5.37
C ASP A 24 -2.91 12.30 5.64
N ILE A 25 -2.63 11.48 4.62
CA ILE A 25 -2.57 10.01 4.77
C ILE A 25 -1.35 9.56 5.57
N SER A 26 -0.29 10.36 5.61
CA SER A 26 0.87 10.09 6.45
C SER A 26 0.58 10.28 7.94
N LYS A 27 -0.44 11.07 8.29
CA LYS A 27 -0.90 11.28 9.67
C LYS A 27 -1.90 10.21 10.08
N HIS A 28 -2.03 9.99 11.39
CA HIS A 28 -3.04 9.08 11.90
C HIS A 28 -4.44 9.71 11.71
N PRO A 29 -5.45 8.98 11.20
CA PRO A 29 -6.76 9.60 10.91
C PRO A 29 -7.44 10.27 12.11
N ARG A 30 -7.19 9.78 13.32
CA ARG A 30 -7.67 10.43 14.56
C ARG A 30 -7.13 11.84 14.78
N GLU A 31 -5.93 12.15 14.29
CA GLU A 31 -5.39 13.52 14.35
C GLU A 31 -6.17 14.49 13.44
N LEU A 32 -6.81 13.95 12.40
CA LEU A 32 -7.68 14.69 11.49
C LEU A 32 -9.16 14.68 11.93
N GLY A 33 -9.46 14.17 13.13
CA GLY A 33 -10.81 14.12 13.69
C GLY A 33 -11.67 12.98 13.17
N TYR A 34 -11.07 11.90 12.66
CA TYR A 34 -11.79 10.68 12.28
C TYR A 34 -11.83 9.64 13.40
N GLU A 35 -12.94 8.91 13.48
CA GLU A 35 -13.12 7.82 14.45
C GLU A 35 -12.34 6.53 14.10
N PHE A 36 -11.99 6.36 12.83
CA PHE A 36 -11.29 5.16 12.36
C PHE A 36 -9.77 5.23 12.61
N SER A 37 -9.15 4.07 12.78
CA SER A 37 -7.71 3.98 13.07
C SER A 37 -6.85 3.83 11.82
N ASN A 38 -7.40 3.32 10.71
CA ASN A 38 -6.63 2.99 9.51
C ASN A 38 -7.18 3.67 8.27
N TRP A 39 -6.27 4.05 7.37
CA TRP A 39 -6.60 4.49 6.03
C TRP A 39 -7.01 3.32 5.14
N GLU A 40 -8.31 3.13 5.01
CA GLU A 40 -8.91 2.21 4.03
C GLU A 40 -9.35 2.99 2.79
N GLY A 41 -9.44 2.35 1.62
CA GLY A 41 -9.83 3.02 0.37
C GLY A 41 -11.18 3.75 0.43
N LYS A 42 -12.14 3.29 1.24
CA LYS A 42 -13.41 3.99 1.49
C LYS A 42 -13.22 5.24 2.35
N ASN A 43 -12.40 5.13 3.40
CA ASN A 43 -12.09 6.24 4.30
C ASN A 43 -11.32 7.34 3.57
N VAL A 44 -10.37 6.97 2.71
CA VAL A 44 -9.63 7.92 1.88
C VAL A 44 -10.56 8.58 0.84
N SER A 45 -11.47 7.82 0.22
CA SER A 45 -12.49 8.38 -0.69
C SER A 45 -13.35 9.43 0.01
N HIS A 46 -13.84 9.12 1.21
CA HIS A 46 -14.60 10.07 2.04
C HIS A 46 -13.78 11.29 2.46
N HIS A 47 -12.49 11.11 2.77
CA HIS A 47 -11.61 12.23 3.09
C HIS A 47 -11.40 13.16 1.88
N ILE A 48 -11.20 12.60 0.69
CA ILE A 48 -11.05 13.37 -0.55
C ILE A 48 -12.33 14.17 -0.85
N GLU A 49 -13.49 13.55 -0.68
CA GLU A 49 -14.79 14.23 -0.84
C GLU A 49 -14.94 15.37 0.17
N LYS A 50 -14.61 15.14 1.44
CA LYS A 50 -14.74 16.15 2.51
C LYS A 50 -13.77 17.35 2.34
N VAL A 51 -12.54 17.11 1.90
CA VAL A 51 -11.49 18.15 1.84
C VAL A 51 -11.47 18.86 0.49
N PHE A 52 -11.69 18.13 -0.60
CA PHE A 52 -11.53 18.65 -1.96
C PHE A 52 -12.84 18.77 -2.74
N ASP A 53 -13.98 18.31 -2.18
CA ASP A 53 -15.29 18.29 -2.84
C ASP A 53 -15.29 17.49 -4.17
N ILE A 54 -14.49 16.43 -4.21
CA ILE A 54 -14.33 15.58 -5.40
C ILE A 54 -14.76 14.15 -5.07
N GLU A 55 -15.81 13.68 -5.72
CA GLU A 55 -16.19 12.28 -5.65
C GLU A 55 -15.25 11.38 -6.48
N ILE A 56 -14.56 10.48 -5.80
CA ILE A 56 -13.66 9.50 -6.41
C ILE A 56 -14.04 8.09 -5.95
N GLY A 57 -14.27 7.19 -6.91
CA GLY A 57 -14.53 5.79 -6.61
C GLY A 57 -13.33 5.09 -5.96
N VAL A 58 -13.60 4.15 -5.05
CA VAL A 58 -12.59 3.44 -4.23
C VAL A 58 -11.44 2.85 -5.05
N ARG A 59 -11.71 2.28 -6.23
CA ARG A 59 -10.64 1.73 -7.11
C ARG A 59 -9.69 2.81 -7.62
N GLN A 60 -10.20 4.00 -7.96
CA GLN A 60 -9.35 5.09 -8.39
C GLN A 60 -8.53 5.61 -7.21
N VAL A 61 -9.12 5.71 -6.02
CA VAL A 61 -8.39 6.05 -4.79
C VAL A 61 -7.24 5.09 -4.54
N GLN A 62 -7.48 3.78 -4.60
CA GLN A 62 -6.41 2.78 -4.45
C GLN A 62 -5.28 2.96 -5.47
N ARG A 63 -5.61 3.29 -6.74
CA ARG A 63 -4.60 3.59 -7.77
C ARG A 63 -3.80 4.84 -7.43
N ILE A 64 -4.46 5.90 -6.93
CA ILE A 64 -3.79 7.13 -6.48
C ILE A 64 -2.83 6.80 -5.32
N LEU A 65 -3.28 6.02 -4.33
CA LEU A 65 -2.42 5.61 -3.20
C LEU A 65 -1.18 4.85 -3.66
N HIS A 66 -1.35 3.92 -4.61
CA HIS A 66 -0.22 3.20 -5.20
C HIS A 66 0.72 4.14 -5.97
N LYS A 67 0.19 5.12 -6.72
CA LYS A 67 0.97 6.15 -7.41
C LYS A 67 1.77 7.02 -6.44
N LEU A 68 1.19 7.35 -5.29
CA LEU A 68 1.82 8.09 -4.20
C LEU A 68 2.85 7.27 -3.39
N GLY A 69 3.03 5.98 -3.71
CA GLY A 69 4.01 5.11 -3.08
C GLY A 69 3.51 4.36 -1.83
N PHE A 70 2.22 4.48 -1.50
CA PHE A 70 1.64 3.72 -0.40
C PHE A 70 1.42 2.25 -0.81
N SER A 71 1.59 1.36 0.16
CA SER A 71 1.37 -0.08 0.00
C SER A 71 0.30 -0.57 0.96
N LEU A 72 -0.46 -1.58 0.50
CA LEU A 72 -1.47 -2.23 1.31
C LEU A 72 -0.80 -2.99 2.47
N GLN A 73 -0.98 -2.51 3.69
CA GLN A 73 -0.52 -3.21 4.88
C GLN A 73 -1.49 -4.35 5.21
N ARG A 74 -0.97 -5.58 5.17
CA ARG A 74 -1.70 -6.78 5.59
C ARG A 74 -1.18 -7.23 6.94
N PRO A 75 -2.05 -7.42 7.96
CA PRO A 75 -1.60 -7.96 9.23
C PRO A 75 -0.99 -9.34 8.99
N LYS A 76 0.28 -9.51 9.36
CA LYS A 76 0.93 -10.82 9.32
C LYS A 76 0.66 -11.52 10.64
N TYR A 77 0.00 -12.67 10.57
CA TYR A 77 -0.16 -13.52 11.74
C TYR A 77 1.22 -13.97 12.23
N VAL A 78 1.50 -13.72 13.51
CA VAL A 78 2.66 -14.26 14.21
C VAL A 78 2.12 -15.19 15.29
N PHE A 79 2.55 -16.45 15.28
CA PHE A 79 2.15 -17.39 16.31
C PHE A 79 2.73 -16.92 17.66
N PRO A 80 1.94 -16.77 18.74
CA PRO A 80 2.45 -16.19 19.99
C PRO A 80 3.62 -16.97 20.63
N LYS A 81 3.71 -18.29 20.40
CA LYS A 81 4.82 -19.13 20.86
C LYS A 81 5.94 -19.27 19.84
N ALA A 82 5.92 -18.48 18.77
CA ALA A 82 6.97 -18.50 17.76
C ALA A 82 8.29 -18.01 18.37
N ASP A 83 9.30 -18.84 18.28
CA ASP A 83 10.67 -18.50 18.62
C ASP A 83 11.38 -18.00 17.35
N LEU A 84 11.75 -16.73 17.33
CA LEU A 84 12.35 -16.08 16.16
C LEU A 84 13.72 -16.66 15.81
N ASP A 85 14.48 -17.11 16.80
CA ASP A 85 15.82 -17.66 16.59
C ASP A 85 15.72 -19.07 16.00
N LYS A 86 14.82 -19.92 16.51
CA LYS A 86 14.55 -21.23 15.89
C LYS A 86 14.02 -21.13 14.47
N GLN A 87 13.22 -20.10 14.17
CA GLN A 87 12.77 -19.84 12.80
C GLN A 87 13.91 -19.41 11.87
N ARG A 88 14.89 -18.65 12.37
CA ARG A 88 16.08 -18.25 11.60
C ARG A 88 16.96 -19.46 11.31
N GLU A 89 17.27 -20.26 12.33
CA GLU A 89 18.03 -21.50 12.18
C GLU A 89 17.38 -22.46 11.18
N PHE A 90 16.04 -22.63 11.25
CA PHE A 90 15.31 -23.46 10.29
C PHE A 90 15.45 -22.94 8.85
N LYS A 91 15.34 -21.63 8.63
CA LYS A 91 15.47 -21.03 7.27
C LYS A 91 16.89 -21.15 6.71
N GLU A 92 17.91 -20.96 7.54
CA GLU A 92 19.31 -21.14 7.12
C GLU A 92 19.63 -22.59 6.79
N ASN A 93 19.14 -23.53 7.60
CA ASN A 93 19.29 -24.96 7.35
C ASN A 93 18.54 -25.40 6.08
N PHE A 94 17.32 -24.90 5.84
CA PHE A 94 16.53 -25.27 4.67
C PHE A 94 17.18 -24.82 3.34
N LYS A 95 17.90 -23.70 3.33
CA LYS A 95 18.66 -23.22 2.15
C LYS A 95 19.82 -24.15 1.75
N LYS A 96 20.38 -24.92 2.69
CA LYS A 96 21.54 -25.81 2.43
C LYS A 96 21.16 -27.20 1.93
N VAL A 97 19.92 -27.66 2.16
CA VAL A 97 19.49 -29.03 1.80
C VAL A 97 19.32 -29.22 0.29
N TRP A 98 19.02 -28.17 -0.48
CA TRP A 98 18.80 -28.26 -1.93
C TRP A 98 20.06 -28.45 -2.78
N LEU A 99 21.27 -28.34 -2.21
CA LEU A 99 22.53 -28.49 -2.96
C LEU A 99 23.22 -29.85 -2.72
N LEU A 100 22.62 -30.75 -1.94
CA LEU A 100 23.23 -32.02 -1.55
C LEU A 100 22.35 -33.24 -1.89
N SER A 101 21.66 -33.22 -3.04
CA SER A 101 20.90 -34.36 -3.56
C SER A 101 21.47 -34.94 -4.87
N GLU A 102 22.53 -34.37 -5.45
CA GLU A 102 23.12 -34.86 -6.72
C GLU A 102 24.34 -35.77 -6.53
N LYS A 103 24.60 -36.28 -5.32
CA LYS A 103 25.72 -37.21 -5.04
C LYS A 103 25.28 -38.41 -4.22
N THR A 104 24.31 -39.18 -4.70
CA THR A 104 24.16 -40.59 -4.30
C THR A 104 23.44 -41.37 -5.40
N ALA A 105 24.20 -41.88 -6.38
CA ALA A 105 24.04 -43.16 -7.09
C ALA A 105 24.95 -43.16 -8.33
#